data_AF-A0A1S3EJ35-F1
#
_entry.id   AF-A0A1S3EJ35-F1
#
_cell.length_a   1.000
_cell.length_b   1.000
_cell.length_c   1.000
_cell.angle_alpha   90.00
_cell.angle_beta   90.00
_cell.angle_gamma   90.00
#
_symmetry.space_group_name_H-M   'P 1'
#
loop_
_entity.id
_entity.type
_entity.pdbx_description
1 polymer ?
#
loop_
_entity_poly.entity_id
_entity_poly.type
_entity_poly.pdbx_seq_one_letter_code
_entity_poly.pdbx_strand_id
1 'polypeptide(L)'
;MDPSKVEAILKWEHPKNVTEVRSFLGLSFWTLKTKLTTTPVLAIPDPPLSFEVYCDASLKGLGFVLMQNNQVVAYASRKLKSHDGNYPTHDLELAAIVFALKI
;
A
#
# COMPACT_ATOMS: atom_id res chain seq x y z
N MET A 1 1.67 -10.09 15.68
CA MET A 1 2.59 -9.00 15.26
C MET A 1 4.01 -9.43 15.57
N ASP A 2 4.95 -9.19 14.65
CA ASP A 2 6.36 -9.49 14.86
C ASP A 2 6.97 -8.55 15.92
N PRO A 3 7.48 -9.06 17.06
CA PRO A 3 8.08 -8.24 18.13
C PRO A 3 9.23 -7.36 17.64
N SER A 4 10.02 -7.83 16.69
CA SER A 4 11.16 -7.09 16.13
C SER A 4 10.72 -5.84 15.37
N LYS A 5 9.50 -5.85 14.79
CA LYS A 5 8.92 -4.69 14.11
C LYS A 5 8.52 -3.59 15.10
N VAL A 6 8.04 -3.98 16.29
CA VAL A 6 7.63 -3.04 17.35
C VAL A 6 8.87 -2.41 18.00
N GLU A 7 9.91 -3.21 18.26
CA GLU A 7 11.15 -2.72 18.85
C GLU A 7 11.88 -1.72 17.95
N ALA A 8 11.88 -1.94 16.63
CA ALA A 8 12.47 -1.01 15.67
C ALA A 8 11.76 0.36 15.62
N ILE A 9 10.45 0.40 15.91
CA ILE A 9 9.68 1.65 16.00
C ILE A 9 9.95 2.36 17.32
N LEU A 10 10.06 1.60 18.42
CA LEU A 10 10.32 2.15 19.77
C LEU A 10 11.73 2.70 19.94
N LYS A 11 12.72 2.13 19.25
CA LYS A 11 14.13 2.59 19.30
C LYS A 11 14.42 3.84 18.47
N TRP A 12 13.45 4.35 17.71
CA TRP A 12 13.72 5.48 16.82
C TRP A 12 13.80 6.81 17.57
N GLU A 13 14.85 7.59 17.31
CA GLU A 13 15.00 8.93 17.90
C GLU A 13 13.94 9.91 17.38
N HIS A 14 13.38 10.74 18.28
CA HIS A 14 12.35 11.71 17.91
C HIS A 14 12.96 12.85 17.08
N PRO A 15 12.56 13.01 15.80
CA PRO A 15 13.11 14.06 14.95
C PRO A 15 12.67 15.44 15.44
N LYS A 16 13.60 16.40 15.46
CA LYS A 16 13.39 17.76 16.01
C LYS A 16 13.25 18.83 14.93
N ASN A 17 13.61 18.54 13.67
CA ASN A 17 13.55 19.50 12.57
C ASN A 17 12.98 18.91 11.26
N VAL A 18 12.60 19.79 10.33
CA VAL A 18 11.94 19.41 9.07
C VAL A 18 12.84 18.53 8.18
N THR A 19 14.16 18.74 8.22
CA THR A 19 15.13 17.94 7.47
C THR A 19 15.16 16.50 7.98
N GLU A 20 15.19 16.30 9.30
CA GLU A 20 15.12 14.98 9.93
C GLU A 20 13.79 14.28 9.65
N VAL A 21 12.66 15.00 9.69
CA VAL A 21 11.34 14.44 9.33
C VAL A 21 11.31 13.97 7.87
N ARG A 22 11.88 14.76 6.94
CA ARG A 22 11.96 14.36 5.52
C ARG A 22 12.85 13.14 5.32
N SER A 23 14.02 13.11 5.95
CA SER A 23 14.94 11.96 5.92
C SER A 23 14.29 10.71 6.52
N PHE A 24 13.56 10.86 7.62
CA PHE A 24 12.80 9.78 8.26
C PHE A 24 11.72 9.20 7.34
N LEU A 25 10.92 10.06 6.71
CA LEU A 25 9.90 9.62 5.75
C LEU A 25 10.54 8.91 4.55
N GLY A 26 11.69 9.38 4.08
CA GLY A 26 12.46 8.70 3.02
C GLY A 26 12.92 7.30 3.43
N LEU A 27 13.52 7.16 4.61
CA LEU A 27 14.04 5.89 5.13
C LEU A 27 12.93 4.88 5.44
N SER A 28 11.84 5.32 6.06
CA SER A 28 10.68 4.47 6.37
C SER A 28 9.97 4.01 5.10
N PHE A 29 9.79 4.90 4.11
CA PHE A 29 9.27 4.53 2.80
C PHE A 29 10.19 3.54 2.08
N TRP A 30 11.51 3.77 2.10
CA TRP A 30 12.47 2.84 1.52
C TRP A 30 12.42 1.47 2.20
N THR A 31 12.32 1.44 3.53
CA THR A 31 12.20 0.20 4.31
C THR A 31 10.91 -0.56 3.97
N LEU A 32 9.77 0.15 3.86
CA LEU A 32 8.51 -0.43 3.42
C LEU A 32 8.62 -0.95 1.99
N LYS A 33 9.22 -0.18 1.08
CA LYS A 33 9.46 -0.60 -0.30
C LYS A 33 10.28 -1.88 -0.34
N THR A 34 11.41 -1.92 0.37
CA THR A 34 12.26 -3.12 0.46
C THR A 34 11.49 -4.30 1.03
N LYS A 35 10.72 -4.13 2.11
CA LYS A 35 9.89 -5.21 2.67
C LYS A 35 8.77 -5.68 1.73
N LEU A 36 8.25 -4.80 0.88
CA LEU A 36 7.25 -5.13 -0.14
C LEU A 36 7.86 -5.75 -1.41
N THR A 37 9.11 -5.46 -1.72
CA THR A 37 9.80 -5.95 -2.94
C THR A 37 10.70 -7.16 -2.70
N THR A 38 11.07 -7.45 -1.44
CA THR A 38 11.89 -8.62 -1.12
C THR A 38 11.01 -9.86 -1.01
N THR A 39 11.35 -10.88 -1.79
CA THR A 39 10.71 -12.20 -1.90
C THR A 39 10.48 -12.80 -0.50
N PRO A 40 9.28 -13.30 -0.16
CA PRO A 40 8.29 -13.95 -1.03
C PRO A 40 7.03 -13.12 -1.36
N VAL A 41 7.11 -11.79 -1.31
CA VAL A 41 5.91 -10.92 -1.33
C VAL A 41 5.27 -10.72 -2.72
N LEU A 42 5.99 -10.95 -3.83
CA LEU A 42 5.45 -10.79 -5.20
C LEU A 42 5.68 -12.07 -6.02
N ALA A 43 4.60 -12.81 -6.29
CA ALA A 43 4.58 -13.95 -7.20
C ALA A 43 4.56 -13.48 -8.65
N ILE A 44 5.22 -14.24 -9.53
CA ILE A 44 5.15 -14.01 -10.98
C ILE A 44 3.74 -14.34 -11.45
N PRO A 45 3.07 -13.47 -12.22
CA PRO A 45 1.72 -13.74 -12.71
C PRO A 45 1.70 -14.95 -13.65
N ASP A 46 0.71 -15.81 -13.47
CA ASP A 46 0.46 -16.98 -14.32
C ASP A 46 -0.83 -16.75 -15.14
N PRO A 47 -0.74 -16.47 -16.46
CA PRO A 47 -1.89 -16.18 -17.32
C PRO A 47 -3.06 -17.18 -17.32
N PRO A 48 -2.86 -18.52 -17.25
CA PRO A 48 -3.94 -19.50 -17.19
C PRO A 48 -4.75 -19.47 -15.89
N LEU A 49 -4.22 -18.87 -14.82
CA LEU A 49 -4.89 -18.85 -13.51
C LEU A 49 -5.79 -17.63 -13.37
N SER A 50 -6.91 -17.79 -12.66
CA SER A 50 -7.78 -16.68 -12.30
C SER A 50 -7.06 -15.70 -11.38
N PHE A 51 -7.29 -14.41 -11.62
CA PHE A 51 -6.85 -13.34 -10.74
C PHE A 51 -7.95 -12.97 -9.76
N GLU A 52 -7.57 -12.70 -8.52
CA GLU A 52 -8.44 -12.15 -7.49
C GLU A 52 -7.96 -10.74 -7.13
N VAL A 53 -8.88 -9.79 -7.07
CA VAL A 53 -8.55 -8.39 -6.76
C VAL A 53 -9.25 -8.00 -5.46
N TYR A 54 -8.46 -7.54 -4.49
CA TYR A 54 -8.94 -7.01 -3.23
C TYR A 54 -8.77 -5.52 -3.23
N CYS A 55 -9.88 -4.79 -3.18
CA CYS A 55 -9.91 -3.32 -3.17
C CYS A 55 -10.27 -2.81 -1.78
N ASP A 56 -9.71 -1.66 -1.42
CA ASP A 56 -10.10 -0.91 -0.23
C ASP A 56 -10.01 0.60 -0.50
N ALA A 57 -10.93 1.35 0.07
CA ALA A 57 -10.97 2.80 -0.03
C ALA A 57 -11.01 3.45 1.35
N SER A 58 -10.30 4.58 1.46
CA SER A 58 -10.34 5.42 2.65
C SER A 58 -10.49 6.88 2.24
N LEU A 59 -10.84 7.75 3.19
CA LEU A 59 -10.85 9.20 2.99
C LEU A 59 -9.46 9.81 2.69
N LYS A 60 -8.40 8.99 2.62
CA LYS A 60 -7.02 9.42 2.30
C LYS A 60 -6.50 8.86 0.98
N GLY A 61 -6.96 7.68 0.56
CA GLY A 61 -6.41 6.99 -0.60
C GLY A 61 -7.19 5.74 -0.98
N LEU A 62 -6.94 5.28 -2.20
CA LEU A 62 -7.45 4.04 -2.76
C LEU A 62 -6.30 3.05 -2.85
N GLY A 63 -6.58 1.78 -2.61
CA GLY A 63 -5.61 0.70 -2.74
C GLY A 63 -6.25 -0.56 -3.31
N PHE A 64 -5.43 -1.37 -3.97
CA PHE A 64 -5.79 -2.75 -4.27
C PHE A 64 -4.58 -3.69 -4.23
N VAL A 65 -4.90 -4.96 -4.07
CA VAL A 65 -3.96 -6.09 -4.12
C VAL A 65 -4.45 -7.08 -5.17
N LEU A 66 -3.56 -7.43 -6.09
CA LEU A 66 -3.79 -8.49 -7.08
C LEU A 66 -3.22 -9.80 -6.51
N MET A 67 -4.03 -10.85 -6.47
CA MET A 67 -3.66 -12.16 -5.94
C MET A 67 -3.93 -13.29 -6.94
N GLN A 68 -3.11 -14.33 -6.88
CA GLN A 68 -3.31 -15.62 -7.55
C GLN A 68 -2.87 -16.74 -6.60
N ASN A 69 -3.66 -17.81 -6.50
CA ASN A 69 -3.36 -18.96 -5.63
C ASN A 69 -2.95 -18.56 -4.20
N ASN A 70 -3.65 -17.58 -3.60
CA ASN A 70 -3.36 -17.06 -2.27
C ASN A 70 -1.94 -16.43 -2.12
N GLN A 71 -1.31 -16.05 -3.24
CA GLN A 71 -0.07 -15.28 -3.30
C GLN A 71 -0.33 -13.91 -3.90
N VAL A 72 0.40 -12.91 -3.42
CA VAL A 72 0.26 -11.56 -3.97
C VAL A 72 1.11 -11.42 -5.21
N VAL A 73 0.51 -10.94 -6.30
CA VAL A 73 1.17 -10.68 -7.58
C VAL A 73 1.58 -9.22 -7.70
N ALA A 74 0.72 -8.30 -7.27
CA ALA A 74 0.98 -6.87 -7.33
C ALA A 74 0.22 -6.08 -6.25
N TYR A 75 0.80 -4.95 -5.88
CA TYR A 75 0.16 -3.91 -5.07
C TYR A 75 0.12 -2.62 -5.87
N ALA A 76 -0.98 -1.89 -5.78
CA ALA A 76 -1.03 -0.51 -6.22
C ALA A 76 -1.93 0.31 -5.30
N SER A 77 -1.52 1.55 -5.07
CA SER A 77 -2.29 2.52 -4.31
C SER A 77 -2.06 3.91 -4.84
N ARG A 78 -3.04 4.79 -4.63
CA ARG A 78 -2.91 6.22 -4.91
C ARG A 78 -3.62 7.05 -3.87
N LYS A 79 -3.08 8.24 -3.60
CA LYS A 79 -3.74 9.24 -2.77
C LYS A 79 -4.99 9.77 -3.48
N LEU A 80 -6.05 10.04 -2.72
CA LEU A 80 -7.23 10.72 -3.26
C LEU A 80 -6.87 12.12 -3.76
N LYS A 81 -7.49 12.53 -4.87
CA LYS A 81 -7.45 13.93 -5.30
C LYS A 81 -8.36 14.75 -4.40
N SER A 82 -8.12 16.07 -4.35
CA SER A 82 -8.91 16.96 -3.51
C SER A 82 -10.42 16.92 -3.78
N HIS A 83 -10.83 16.66 -5.04
CA HIS A 83 -12.24 16.52 -5.38
C HIS A 83 -12.81 15.13 -5.05
N ASP A 84 -11.97 14.08 -5.02
CA ASP A 84 -12.44 12.73 -4.71
C ASP A 84 -12.92 12.63 -3.26
N GLY A 85 -12.38 13.45 -2.36
CA GLY A 85 -12.79 13.50 -0.96
C GLY A 85 -14.24 13.96 -0.72
N ASN A 86 -14.91 14.47 -1.75
CA ASN A 86 -16.32 14.85 -1.67
C ASN A 86 -17.26 13.67 -1.95
N TYR A 87 -16.75 12.55 -2.47
CA TYR A 87 -17.55 11.36 -2.73
C TYR A 87 -17.94 10.66 -1.42
N PRO A 88 -19.18 10.14 -1.31
CA PRO A 88 -19.54 9.27 -0.21
C PRO A 88 -18.72 7.99 -0.24
N THR A 89 -18.65 7.28 0.91
CA THR A 89 -17.80 6.08 1.05
C THR A 89 -18.08 5.02 -0.02
N HIS A 90 -19.33 4.75 -0.37
CA HIS A 90 -19.67 3.75 -1.39
C HIS A 90 -19.14 4.10 -2.79
N ASP A 91 -19.08 5.39 -3.14
CA ASP A 91 -18.49 5.86 -4.40
C ASP A 91 -16.97 5.76 -4.37
N LEU A 92 -16.35 5.94 -3.21
CA LEU A 92 -14.92 5.72 -3.04
C LEU A 92 -14.55 4.24 -3.18
N GLU A 93 -15.37 3.32 -2.65
CA GLU A 93 -15.21 1.88 -2.87
C GLU A 93 -15.29 1.54 -4.37
N LEU A 94 -16.29 2.10 -5.07
CA LEU A 94 -16.40 1.93 -6.52
C LEU A 94 -15.18 2.50 -7.25
N ALA A 95 -14.66 3.65 -6.81
CA ALA A 95 -13.46 4.24 -7.37
C ALA A 95 -12.21 3.36 -7.15
N ALA A 96 -12.11 2.64 -6.04
CA ALA A 96 -11.03 1.67 -5.80
C ALA A 96 -11.11 0.49 -6.80
N ILE A 97 -12.31 -0.04 -7.05
CA ILE A 97 -12.54 -1.11 -8.04
C ILE A 97 -12.18 -0.63 -9.45
N VAL A 98 -12.68 0.54 -9.85
CA VAL A 98 -12.36 1.13 -11.16
C VAL A 98 -10.86 1.42 -11.30
N PHE A 99 -10.21 1.84 -10.22
CA PHE A 99 -8.76 2.04 -10.21
C PHE A 99 -8.02 0.71 -10.41
N ALA A 100 -8.46 -0.37 -9.79
CA ALA A 100 -7.85 -1.69 -9.93
C ALA A 100 -8.00 -2.28 -11.34
N LEU A 101 -9.16 -2.12 -11.97
CA LEU A 101 -9.46 -2.69 -13.29
C LEU A 101 -8.87 -1.89 -14.47
N LYS A 102 -8.40 -0.66 -14.24
CA LYS A 102 -7.84 0.20 -15.29
C LYS A 102 -6.36 -0.03 -15.59
N ILE A 103 -5.70 -0.89 -14.81
CA ILE A 103 -4.27 -1.21 -14.97
C ILE A 103 -4.03 -2.16 -16.13
#